data_AF-A0A8T3QZJ8-F1
#
_entry.id   AF-A0A8T3QZJ8-F1
#
_cell.length_a   1.000
_cell.length_b   1.000
_cell.length_c   1.000
_cell.angle_alpha   90.00
_cell.angle_beta   90.00
_cell.angle_gamma   90.00
#
_symmetry.space_group_name_H-M   'P 1'
#
loop_
_entity.id
_entity.type
_entity.pdbx_description
1 polymer ?
#
loop_
_entity_poly.entity_id
_entity_poly.type
_entity_poly.pdbx_seq_one_letter_code
_entity_poly.pdbx_strand_id
1 'polypeptide(L)'
;GPCYRCLYPTPPPPELAPGCSVAGVLGVVPGILGLLQTNEALKVLLGIGTTLAGRLILFDALETEFTELQLRRDPACPVCSDEAVAARREGRPLTTANVGQDAPFLLTTTGLAGTVSPEARA
;
A
#
# COMPACT_ATOMS: atom_id res chain seq x y z
N GLY A 1 -8.22 6.00 -10.87
CA GLY A 1 -7.19 5.06 -11.36
C GLY A 1 -7.40 3.69 -10.75
N PRO A 2 -6.63 2.67 -11.16
CA PRO A 2 -6.58 1.37 -10.47
C PRO A 2 -6.13 1.54 -9.02
N CYS A 3 -6.61 0.67 -8.13
CA CYS A 3 -6.10 0.58 -6.76
C CYS A 3 -5.15 -0.62 -6.61
N TYR A 4 -4.50 -0.73 -5.45
CA TYR A 4 -3.64 -1.88 -5.13
C TYR A 4 -4.36 -3.23 -5.31
N ARG A 5 -5.65 -3.29 -4.96
CA ARG A 5 -6.51 -4.48 -5.08
C ARG A 5 -6.91 -4.80 -6.52
N CYS A 6 -6.74 -3.89 -7.49
CA CYS A 6 -6.84 -4.22 -8.92
C CYS A 6 -5.64 -5.06 -9.38
N LEU A 7 -4.46 -4.84 -8.80
CA LEU A 7 -3.24 -5.59 -9.14
C LEU A 7 -3.13 -6.88 -8.32
N TYR A 8 -3.45 -6.82 -7.03
CA TYR A 8 -3.39 -7.96 -6.11
C TYR A 8 -4.76 -8.21 -5.44
N PRO A 9 -5.73 -8.83 -6.16
CA PRO A 9 -7.11 -8.99 -5.68
C PRO A 9 -7.23 -9.78 -4.38
N THR A 10 -6.36 -10.76 -4.17
CA THR A 10 -6.27 -11.54 -2.94
C THR A 10 -4.88 -11.38 -2.34
N PRO A 11 -4.74 -11.17 -1.02
CA PRO A 11 -3.43 -11.20 -0.39
C PRO A 11 -2.72 -12.53 -0.69
N PRO A 12 -1.41 -12.53 -0.93
CA PRO A 12 -0.66 -13.77 -1.00
C PRO A 12 -0.69 -14.48 0.36
N PRO A 13 -0.59 -15.82 0.38
CA PRO A 13 -0.34 -16.57 1.61
C PRO A 13 0.89 -16.02 2.36
N PRO A 14 0.89 -15.99 3.70
CA PRO A 14 2.00 -15.45 4.49
C PRO A 14 3.37 -16.07 4.17
N GLU A 15 3.38 -17.34 3.76
CA GLU A 15 4.60 -18.08 3.40
C GLU A 15 5.26 -17.55 2.12
N LEU A 16 4.48 -16.92 1.24
CA LEU A 16 4.95 -16.31 -0.02
C LEU A 16 5.32 -14.84 0.13
N ALA A 17 5.13 -14.25 1.32
CA ALA A 17 5.46 -12.86 1.63
C ALA A 17 6.25 -12.73 2.95
N PRO A 18 7.42 -13.40 3.07
CA PRO A 18 8.26 -13.30 4.27
C PRO A 18 8.73 -11.85 4.48
N GLY A 19 8.87 -11.45 5.75
CA GLY A 19 9.39 -10.15 6.11
C GLY A 19 10.85 -9.95 5.69
N CYS A 20 11.30 -8.69 5.61
CA CYS A 20 12.67 -8.34 5.17
C CYS A 20 13.78 -8.99 6.01
N SER A 21 13.52 -9.26 7.30
CA SER A 21 14.46 -9.95 8.19
C SER A 21 14.63 -11.44 7.86
N VAL A 22 13.68 -12.03 7.14
CA VAL A 22 13.68 -13.44 6.75
C VAL A 22 14.11 -13.59 5.28
N ALA A 23 13.58 -12.76 4.39
CA ALA A 23 13.90 -12.80 2.96
C ALA A 23 15.29 -12.21 2.63
N GLY A 24 15.76 -11.28 3.48
CA GLY A 24 16.92 -10.43 3.18
C GLY A 24 16.56 -9.29 2.22
N VAL A 25 17.20 -8.14 2.39
CA VAL A 25 17.09 -7.00 1.47
C VAL A 25 18.43 -6.28 1.40
N LEU A 26 18.85 -5.92 0.20
CA LEU A 26 20.03 -5.07 0.04
C LEU A 26 19.70 -3.68 0.59
N GLY A 27 20.41 -3.25 1.65
CA GLY A 27 20.03 -2.07 2.44
C GLY A 27 19.90 -0.76 1.65
N VAL A 28 20.55 -0.64 0.50
CA VAL A 28 20.43 0.54 -0.38
C VAL A 28 19.09 0.59 -1.13
N VAL A 29 18.44 -0.56 -1.38
CA VAL A 29 17.22 -0.65 -2.18
C VAL A 29 16.04 0.07 -1.53
N PRO A 30 15.73 -0.12 -0.23
CA PRO A 30 14.72 0.70 0.44
C PRO A 30 15.02 2.20 0.41
N GLY A 31 16.30 2.59 0.44
CA GLY A 31 16.72 3.99 0.31
C GLY A 31 16.38 4.58 -1.06
N ILE A 32 16.73 3.86 -2.14
CA ILE A 32 16.41 4.26 -3.51
C ILE A 32 14.90 4.36 -3.71
N LEU A 33 14.15 3.33 -3.32
CA LEU A 33 12.69 3.31 -3.46
C LEU A 33 12.01 4.40 -2.61
N GLY A 34 12.52 4.67 -1.40
CA GLY A 34 12.01 5.75 -0.54
C GLY A 34 12.20 7.14 -1.16
N LEU A 35 13.34 7.39 -1.82
CA LEU A 35 13.57 8.65 -2.55
C LEU A 35 12.64 8.77 -3.77
N LEU A 36 12.42 7.68 -4.52
CA LEU A 36 11.46 7.67 -5.63
C LEU A 36 10.04 7.97 -5.15
N GLN A 37 9.60 7.34 -4.06
CA GLN A 37 8.30 7.61 -3.44
C GLN A 37 8.18 9.06 -2.96
N THR A 38 9.24 9.60 -2.35
CA THR A 38 9.30 10.99 -1.89
C THR A 38 9.16 11.96 -3.07
N ASN A 39 9.84 11.70 -4.19
CA ASN A 39 9.72 12.51 -5.39
C ASN A 39 8.28 12.51 -5.94
N GLU A 40 7.60 11.36 -5.96
CA GLU A 40 6.18 11.30 -6.36
C GLU A 40 5.27 12.07 -5.40
N ALA A 41 5.52 11.98 -4.10
CA ALA A 41 4.77 12.74 -3.11
C ALA A 41 4.93 14.25 -3.32
N LEU A 42 6.15 14.74 -3.59
CA LEU A 42 6.41 16.14 -3.90
C LEU A 42 5.67 16.60 -5.16
N LYS A 43 5.67 15.80 -6.24
CA LYS A 43 4.91 16.12 -7.45
C LYS A 43 3.41 16.27 -7.19
N VAL A 44 2.84 15.38 -6.38
CA VAL A 44 1.43 15.44 -5.98
C VAL A 44 1.15 16.69 -5.14
N LEU A 45 1.96 16.96 -4.13
CA LEU A 45 1.75 18.09 -3.21
C LEU A 45 1.89 19.45 -3.88
N LEU A 46 2.86 19.57 -4.80
CA LEU A 46 3.14 20.81 -5.50
C LEU A 46 2.30 20.97 -6.77
N GLY A 47 1.61 19.91 -7.22
CA GLY A 47 0.85 19.93 -8.47
C GLY A 47 1.72 20.09 -9.71
N ILE A 48 2.94 19.54 -9.71
CA ILE A 48 3.93 19.71 -10.78
C ILE A 48 4.28 18.37 -11.46
N GLY A 49 4.70 18.47 -12.72
CA GLY A 49 5.15 17.32 -13.52
C GLY A 49 4.06 16.28 -13.75
N THR A 50 4.48 15.08 -14.18
CA THR A 50 3.59 13.94 -14.42
C THR A 50 3.88 12.85 -13.40
N THR A 51 2.87 12.44 -12.63
CA THR A 51 3.02 11.43 -11.56
C THR A 51 3.04 10.01 -12.13
N LEU A 52 3.53 9.06 -11.34
CA LEU A 52 3.45 7.62 -11.61
C LEU A 52 2.07 7.02 -11.28
N ALA A 53 1.05 7.85 -11.05
CA ALA A 53 -0.29 7.35 -10.74
C ALA A 53 -0.82 6.45 -11.86
N GLY A 54 -1.30 5.25 -11.49
CA GLY A 54 -1.76 4.24 -12.44
C GLY A 54 -0.64 3.42 -13.10
N ARG A 55 0.60 3.57 -12.63
CA ARG A 55 1.78 2.87 -13.16
C ARG A 55 2.51 2.15 -12.04
N LEU A 56 3.12 1.02 -12.37
CA LEU A 56 3.99 0.27 -11.47
C LEU A 56 5.41 0.33 -12.01
N ILE A 57 6.34 0.81 -11.20
CA ILE A 57 7.77 0.71 -11.48
C ILE A 57 8.33 -0.52 -10.79
N LEU A 58 9.04 -1.34 -11.55
CA LEU A 58 9.92 -2.39 -11.07
C LEU A 58 11.36 -1.89 -11.18
N PHE A 59 12.12 -2.02 -10.10
CA PHE A 59 13.53 -1.67 -10.05
C PHE A 59 14.34 -2.93 -9.83
N ASP A 60 15.17 -3.28 -10.83
CA ASP A 60 16.18 -4.32 -10.69
C ASP A 60 17.48 -3.67 -10.19
N ALA A 61 17.88 -4.01 -8.97
CA ALA A 61 19.06 -3.42 -8.35
C ALA A 61 20.39 -4.03 -8.82
N LEU A 62 20.37 -5.22 -9.43
CA LEU A 62 21.58 -5.87 -9.93
C LEU A 62 21.99 -5.26 -11.28
N GLU A 63 21.03 -5.12 -12.18
CA GLU A 63 21.26 -4.55 -13.51
C GLU A 63 21.04 -3.03 -13.56
N THR A 64 20.50 -2.44 -12.48
CA THR A 64 20.14 -1.01 -12.40
C THR A 64 19.13 -0.63 -13.48
N GLU A 65 18.11 -1.47 -13.68
CA GLU A 65 17.09 -1.29 -14.69
C GLU A 65 15.73 -0.91 -14.09
N PHE A 66 14.99 -0.08 -14.85
CA PHE A 66 13.63 0.31 -14.52
C PHE A 66 12.66 -0.22 -15.57
N THR A 67 11.69 -1.01 -15.14
CA THR A 67 10.57 -1.44 -15.98
C THR A 67 9.30 -0.76 -15.52
N GLU A 68 8.62 -0.07 -16.43
CA GLU A 68 7.33 0.58 -16.17
C GLU A 68 6.18 -0.27 -16.73
N LEU A 69 5.20 -0.58 -15.89
CA LEU A 69 4.00 -1.30 -16.27
C LEU A 69 2.77 -0.40 -16.09
N GLN A 70 1.92 -0.34 -17.11
CA GLN A 70 0.64 0.38 -17.05
C GLN A 70 -0.40 -0.47 -16.32
N LEU A 71 -0.97 0.05 -15.24
CA LEU A 71 -1.99 -0.64 -14.48
C LEU A 71 -3.38 -0.29 -15.01
N ARG A 72 -4.22 -1.31 -15.17
CA ARG A 72 -5.62 -1.14 -15.58
C ARG A 72 -6.52 -1.31 -14.36
N ARG A 73 -7.55 -0.47 -14.28
CA ARG A 73 -8.62 -0.62 -13.28
C ARG A 73 -9.42 -1.87 -13.65
N ASP A 74 -9.57 -2.77 -12.68
CA ASP A 74 -10.52 -3.87 -12.79
C ASP A 74 -11.94 -3.34 -12.53
N PRO A 75 -12.87 -3.44 -13.50
CA PRO A 75 -14.25 -3.00 -13.32
C PRO A 75 -15.00 -3.79 -12.25
N ALA A 76 -14.57 -5.01 -11.93
CA ALA A 76 -15.14 -5.85 -10.88
C ALA A 76 -14.39 -5.75 -9.54
N CYS A 77 -13.45 -4.80 -9.40
CA CYS A 77 -12.63 -4.69 -8.19
C CYS A 77 -13.50 -4.45 -6.94
N PRO A 78 -13.37 -5.25 -5.86
CA PRO A 78 -14.21 -5.14 -4.67
C PRO A 78 -14.01 -3.85 -3.86
N VAL A 79 -12.98 -3.06 -4.19
CA VAL A 79 -12.60 -1.83 -3.46
C VAL A 79 -12.89 -0.58 -4.27
N CYS A 80 -12.60 -0.60 -5.57
CA CYS A 80 -12.64 0.61 -6.39
C CYS A 80 -13.50 0.50 -7.64
N SER A 81 -14.31 -0.56 -7.82
CA SER A 81 -15.36 -0.59 -8.87
C SER A 81 -16.42 0.50 -8.66
N ASP A 82 -17.20 0.80 -9.68
CA ASP A 82 -18.27 1.81 -9.55
C ASP A 82 -19.32 1.37 -8.52
N GLU A 83 -19.63 0.08 -8.47
CA GLU A 83 -20.49 -0.52 -7.46
C GLU A 83 -19.90 -0.40 -6.04
N ALA A 84 -18.62 -0.73 -5.86
CA ALA A 84 -17.96 -0.61 -4.56
C ALA A 84 -17.91 0.84 -4.06
N VAL A 85 -17.69 1.79 -4.98
CA VAL A 85 -17.72 3.22 -4.65
C VAL A 85 -19.12 3.67 -4.24
N ALA A 86 -20.17 3.22 -4.92
CA ALA A 86 -21.57 3.51 -4.56
C ALA A 86 -21.89 2.92 -3.17
N ALA A 87 -21.54 1.66 -2.93
CA ALA A 87 -21.73 1.00 -1.64
C ALA A 87 -21.07 1.77 -0.48
N ARG A 88 -19.81 2.19 -0.65
CA ARG A 88 -19.09 2.97 0.36
C ARG A 88 -19.75 4.33 0.64
N ARG A 89 -20.29 5.01 -0.37
CA ARG A 89 -20.98 6.30 -0.20
C ARG A 89 -22.29 6.17 0.57
N GLU A 90 -22.95 5.03 0.45
CA GLU A 90 -24.16 4.66 1.20
C GLU A 90 -23.85 4.09 2.60
N GLY A 91 -22.57 3.97 2.97
CA GLY A 91 -22.15 3.39 4.25
C GLY A 91 -22.28 1.86 4.30
N ARG A 92 -22.51 1.19 3.17
CA ARG A 92 -22.55 -0.27 3.10
C ARG A 92 -21.12 -0.86 3.13
N PRO A 93 -20.92 -2.01 3.79
CA PRO A 93 -19.61 -2.66 3.85
C PRO A 93 -19.17 -3.13 2.46
N LEU A 94 -17.86 -3.08 2.21
CA LEU A 94 -17.24 -3.62 0.99
C LEU A 94 -17.05 -5.13 1.14
N THR A 95 -17.36 -5.88 0.08
CA THR A 95 -17.12 -7.33 0.02
C THR A 95 -15.68 -7.61 -0.39
N THR A 96 -14.75 -7.38 0.52
CA THR A 96 -13.35 -7.75 0.31
C THR A 96 -13.08 -9.09 0.96
N ALA A 97 -12.58 -10.08 0.22
CA ALA A 97 -12.03 -11.28 0.81
C ALA A 97 -10.92 -10.88 1.83
N ASN A 98 -11.18 -11.15 3.10
CA ASN A 98 -10.23 -11.06 4.23
C ASN A 98 -9.66 -9.69 4.62
N VAL A 99 -10.27 -8.55 4.24
CA VAL A 99 -9.92 -7.25 4.89
C VAL A 99 -10.68 -7.17 6.21
N GLY A 100 -10.21 -7.91 7.21
CA GLY A 100 -10.82 -8.00 8.54
C GLY A 100 -10.23 -9.07 9.46
N GLN A 101 -9.36 -9.96 8.95
CA GLN A 101 -8.72 -11.02 9.73
C GLN A 101 -7.24 -11.06 9.31
N ASP A 102 -6.30 -10.62 10.16
CA ASP A 102 -4.84 -10.70 9.93
C ASP A 102 -4.15 -9.52 9.24
N ALA A 103 -4.40 -8.30 9.73
CA ALA A 103 -3.42 -7.23 9.63
C ALA A 103 -2.90 -6.91 11.05
N PRO A 104 -1.83 -7.57 11.53
CA PRO A 104 -1.19 -7.22 12.82
C PRO A 104 -0.61 -5.80 12.86
N PHE A 105 -0.66 -5.07 11.73
CA PHE A 105 -0.19 -3.69 11.60
C PHE A 105 -1.29 -2.68 11.26
N LEU A 106 -2.57 -3.05 11.37
CA LEU A 106 -3.59 -2.02 11.53
C LEU A 106 -3.36 -1.36 12.89
N LEU A 107 -3.09 -0.05 12.87
CA LEU A 107 -3.36 0.87 13.96
C LEU A 107 -4.85 0.79 14.30
N THR A 108 -5.26 -0.31 14.92
CA THR A 108 -6.46 -0.36 15.71
C THR A 108 -6.28 0.72 16.77
N THR A 109 -7.31 1.50 17.02
CA THR A 109 -7.32 2.49 18.09
C THR A 109 -7.01 1.87 19.47
N THR A 110 -7.04 0.55 19.56
CA THR A 110 -6.52 -0.26 20.69
C THR A 110 -5.01 -0.11 20.90
N GLY A 111 -4.21 0.19 19.87
CA GLY A 111 -2.77 0.49 19.98
C GLY A 111 -2.43 1.94 20.33
N LEU A 112 -3.42 2.84 20.34
CA LEU A 112 -3.30 4.21 20.86
C LEU A 112 -3.81 4.33 22.31
N ALA A 113 -4.47 3.29 22.82
CA ALA A 113 -4.78 3.13 24.24
C ALA A 113 -3.63 2.45 24.99
N GLY A 114 -2.39 2.88 24.74
CA GLY A 114 -1.38 2.77 25.77
C GLY A 114 -1.87 3.61 26.94
N THR A 115 -2.31 2.95 28.01
CA THR A 115 -2.51 3.62 29.29
C THR A 115 -1.21 4.32 29.63
N VAL A 116 -1.18 5.64 29.47
CA VAL A 116 -0.16 6.48 30.09
C VAL A 116 -0.36 6.26 31.58
N SER A 117 0.52 5.47 32.20
CA SER A 117 0.56 5.35 33.66
C SER A 117 0.76 6.77 34.24
N PRO A 118 -0.01 7.18 35.25
CA PRO A 118 0.12 8.51 35.84
C PRO A 118 1.49 8.78 36.50
N GLU A 119 2.36 7.77 36.61
CA GLU A 119 3.71 7.89 37.17
C GLU A 119 4.74 8.51 36.21
N ALA A 120 4.41 8.73 34.93
CA ALA A 120 5.30 9.36 33.95
C ALA A 120 5.22 10.91 33.92
N ARG A 121 4.66 11.54 34.96
CA ARG A 121 4.49 13.01 35.07
C ARG A 121 5.19 13.63 36.29
N ALA A 122 6.28 13.04 36.77
CA ALA A 122 7.20 13.69 37.71
C ALA A 122 8.63 13.69 37.14
#